data_AF-A0A4R2M087-F1
#
_entry.id   AF-A0A4R2M087-F1
#
_cell.length_a   1.000
_cell.length_b   1.000
_cell.length_c   1.000
_cell.angle_alpha   90.00
_cell.angle_beta   90.00
_cell.angle_gamma   90.00
#
_symmetry.space_group_name_H-M   'P 1'
#
loop_
_entity.id
_entity.type
_entity.pdbx_description
1 polymer ?
#
loop_
_entity_poly.entity_id
_entity_poly.type
_entity_poly.pdbx_seq_one_letter_code
_entity_poly.pdbx_strand_id
1 'polypeptide(L)' 'MIDVKKMVERYYNCHLGEYPQCEGCGEKIREQDALGVEYVKTKRKTEMFIHKACVCKVWHR' A
#
# COMPACT_ATOMS: atom_id res chain seq x y z
N MET A 1 -2.30 7.59 15.41
CA MET A 1 -2.34 6.30 14.70
C MET A 1 -2.53 6.60 13.22
N ILE A 2 -1.72 6.03 12.33
CA ILE A 2 -1.88 6.22 10.88
C ILE A 2 -2.91 5.19 10.42
N ASP A 3 -4.09 5.65 9.99
CA ASP A 3 -5.16 4.78 9.48
C ASP A 3 -4.92 4.45 8.01
N VAL A 4 -4.24 3.32 7.74
CA VAL A 4 -3.97 2.83 6.38
C VAL A 4 -5.27 2.68 5.57
N LYS A 5 -6.39 2.34 6.21
CA LYS A 5 -7.73 2.28 5.58
C LYS A 5 -8.11 3.58 4.87
N LYS A 6 -7.98 4.72 5.55
CA LYS A 6 -8.27 6.04 4.96
C LYS A 6 -7.33 6.38 3.82
N MET A 7 -6.10 5.86 3.84
CA MET A 7 -5.14 6.06 2.76
C MET A 7 -5.52 5.28 1.50
N VAL A 8 -5.95 4.02 1.66
CA VAL A 8 -6.46 3.18 0.57
C VAL A 8 -7.74 3.78 -0.04
N GLU A 9 -8.66 4.25 0.80
CA GLU A 9 -9.89 4.93 0.34
C GLU A 9 -9.55 6.21 -0.45
N ARG A 10 -8.62 7.03 0.04
CA ARG A 10 -8.14 8.22 -0.70
C ARG A 10 -7.47 7.84 -2.02
N TYR A 11 -6.68 6.77 -2.05
CA TYR A 11 -6.04 6.29 -3.27
C TYR A 11 -7.08 5.90 -4.33
N TYR A 12 -8.10 5.11 -3.93
CA TYR A 12 -9.20 4.67 -4.78
C TYR A 12 -9.96 5.86 -5.40
N ASN A 13 -10.27 6.88 -4.59
CA ASN A 13 -10.94 8.08 -5.07
C ASN A 13 -10.09 8.91 -6.05
N CYS A 14 -8.76 8.96 -5.86
CA CYS A 14 -7.85 9.69 -6.75
C CYS A 14 -7.49 8.92 -8.04
N HIS A 15 -7.49 7.59 -8.01
CA HIS A 15 -7.08 6.72 -9.13
C HIS A 15 -8.28 6.08 -9.85
N LEU A 16 -9.40 6.80 -9.99
CA LEU A 16 -10.55 6.36 -10.81
C LEU A 16 -11.11 4.98 -10.42
N GLY A 17 -11.05 4.62 -9.14
CA GLY A 17 -11.55 3.33 -8.64
C GLY A 17 -10.55 2.17 -8.74
N GLU A 18 -9.27 2.46 -8.92
CA GLU A 18 -8.21 1.46 -8.82
C GLU A 18 -7.66 1.36 -7.39
N TYR A 19 -7.46 0.13 -6.93
CA TYR A 19 -6.83 -0.16 -5.65
C TYR A 19 -5.31 -0.12 -5.79
N PRO A 20 -4.58 0.35 -4.76
CA PRO A 20 -3.13 0.29 -4.77
C PRO A 20 -2.66 -1.18 -4.84
N GLN A 21 -1.56 -1.43 -5.54
CA GLN A 21 -0.98 -2.78 -5.63
C GLN A 21 0.18 -2.93 -4.65
N CYS A 22 0.34 -4.14 -4.12
CA CYS A 22 1.49 -4.48 -3.30
C CYS A 22 2.73 -4.66 -4.17
N GLU A 23 3.78 -3.87 -3.93
CA GLU A 23 5.05 -3.97 -4.68
C GLU A 23 5.77 -5.33 -4.51
N GLY A 24 5.46 -6.10 -3.47
CA GLY A 24 6.11 -7.39 -3.20
C GLY A 24 5.35 -8.64 -3.65
N CYS A 25 4.06 -8.54 -4.00
CA CYS A 25 3.27 -9.67 -4.55
C CYS A 25 2.43 -9.32 -5.79
N GLY A 26 2.25 -8.03 -6.12
CA GLY A 26 1.43 -7.56 -7.24
C GLY A 26 -0.08 -7.56 -6.99
N GLU A 27 -0.53 -8.07 -5.84
CA GLU A 27 -1.95 -8.13 -5.50
C GLU A 27 -2.51 -6.76 -5.12
N LYS A 28 -3.79 -6.55 -5.42
CA LYS A 28 -4.52 -5.32 -5.08
C LYS A 28 -4.81 -5.29 -3.58
N ILE A 29 -4.49 -4.17 -2.96
CA ILE A 29 -4.73 -3.89 -1.55
C ILE A 29 -6.08 -3.20 -1.41
N ARG A 30 -7.05 -3.91 -0.83
CA ARG A 30 -8.36 -3.33 -0.52
C ARG A 30 -8.38 -2.79 0.90
N GLU A 31 -9.43 -2.06 1.24
CA GLU A 31 -9.63 -1.51 2.58
C GLU A 31 -9.68 -2.60 3.67
N GLN A 32 -10.10 -3.80 3.30
CA GLN A 32 -10.15 -4.97 4.18
C GLN A 32 -8.74 -5.49 4.50
N ASP A 33 -7.81 -5.38 3.55
CA ASP A 33 -6.42 -5.83 3.68
C ASP A 33 -5.54 -4.83 4.46
N ALA A 34 -6.06 -3.62 4.70
CA ALA A 34 -5.33 -2.50 5.30
C ALA A 34 -4.70 -2.79 6.67
N LEU A 35 -5.20 -3.77 7.43
CA LEU A 35 -4.61 -4.17 8.72
C LEU A 35 -3.23 -4.84 8.55
N GLY A 36 -3.02 -5.51 7.42
CA GLY A 36 -1.80 -6.22 7.08
C GLY A 36 -0.86 -5.44 6.16
N VAL A 37 -1.14 -4.16 5.91
CA VAL A 37 -0.41 -3.32 4.95
C VAL A 37 0.40 -2.27 5.67
N GLU A 38 1.59 -2.02 5.15
CA GLU A 38 2.48 -0.95 5.51
C GLU A 38 2.49 0.09 4.40
N TYR A 39 2.35 1.36 4.80
CA TYR A 39 2.47 2.49 3.90
C TYR A 39 3.88 3.07 4.01
N VAL A 40 4.57 3.16 2.87
CA VAL A 40 5.91 3.73 2.77
C VAL A 40 5.86 4.94 1.85
N LYS A 41 6.31 6.09 2.36
CA LYS A 41 6.51 7.30 1.56
C LYS A 41 7.99 7.54 1.36
N THR A 42 8.46 7.41 0.13
CA THR A 42 9.88 7.63 -0.18
C THR A 42 10.21 9.14 -0.21
N LYS A 43 11.50 9.47 -0.08
CA LYS A 43 11.97 10.87 -0.20
C LYS A 43 11.62 11.52 -1.55
N ARG A 44 11.36 10.73 -2.60
CA ARG A 44 10.93 11.21 -3.92
C ARG A 44 9.42 11.44 -4.03
N LYS A 45 8.70 11.44 -2.89
CA LYS A 45 7.23 11.56 -2.79
C LYS A 45 6.45 10.41 -3.42
N THR A 46 7.09 9.30 -3.77
CA THR A 46 6.39 8.09 -4.21
C THR A 46 5.74 7.43 -3.00
N GLU A 47 4.44 7.15 -3.13
CA GLU A 47 3.61 6.49 -2.13
C GLU A 47 3.50 5.01 -2.50
N MET A 48 3.94 4.13 -1.60
CA MET A 48 3.95 2.69 -1.81
C MET A 48 3.15 2.01 -0.71
N PHE A 49 2.38 1.01 -1.12
CA PHE A 49 1.64 0.14 -0.20
C PHE A 49 2.23 -1.26 -0.30
N ILE A 50 2.59 -1.86 0.83
CA ILE A 50 3.29 -3.14 0.87
C ILE A 50 2.66 -3.98 1.96
N HIS A 51 2.26 -5.22 1.67
CA HIS A 51 1.87 -6.14 2.74
C HIS A 51 3.04 -6.34 3.70
N LYS A 52 2.81 -6.37 5.01
CA LYS A 52 3.85 -6.63 6.03
C LYS A 52 4.63 -7.91 5.73
N ALA A 53 3.95 -8.95 5.26
CA ALA A 53 4.56 -10.21 4.84
C ALA A 53 5.45 -10.08 3.58
N CYS A 54 5.23 -9.05 2.77
CA CYS A 54 5.96 -8.77 1.53
C CYS A 54 7.08 -7.74 1.70
N VAL A 55 7.18 -7.05 2.85
CA VAL A 55 8.23 -6.06 3.13
C VAL A 55 9.63 -6.65 2.92
N CYS A 56 9.86 -7.88 3.39
CA CYS A 56 11.13 -8.59 3.17
C CYS A 56 11.41 -8.86 1.69
N LYS A 57 10.39 -9.11 0.87
CA LYS A 57 10.57 -9.34 -0.58
C LYS A 57 10.96 -8.07 -1.33
N VAL A 58 10.51 -6.90 -0.86
CA VAL A 58 10.80 -5.60 -1.49
C VAL A 58 12.19 -5.10 -1.10
N TRP A 59 12.62 -5.33 0.14
CA TRP A 59 13.87 -4.75 0.68
C TRP A 59 15.07 -5.71 0.78
N HIS A 60 14.91 -7.00 0.52
CA HIS A 60 16.06 -7.91 0.38
C HIS A 60 16.74 -7.68 -0.98
N ARG A 61 17.76 -6.84 -0.98
CA ARG A 61 18.72 -6.68 -2.07
C ARG A 61 20.13 -7.00 -1.58
#